data_AF-A0A8S9WKJ0-F1
#
_entry.id   AF-A0A8S9WKJ0-F1
#
_cell.length_a   1.000
_cell.length_b   1.000
_cell.length_c   1.000
_cell.angle_alpha   90.00
_cell.angle_beta   90.00
_cell.angle_gamma   90.00
#
_symmetry.space_group_name_H-M   'P 1'
#
loop_
_entity.id
_entity.type
_entity.pdbx_description
1 polymer ?
#
loop_
_entity_poly.entity_id
_entity_poly.type
_entity_poly.pdbx_seq_one_letter_code
_entity_poly.pdbx_strand_id
1 'polypeptide(L)'
;MKKETKNHWNPKINEMPDLGHLKDKLLLDLMLNIALGGAGPNDLTARALWVNYIRLVDKSVFEYKNARDSLEEYVSTPNEVIYPLFRCISHLENCIDSVKRAVSFAEKMRRNKESPGINKLSVLSIVTKKKLNYFRNAIEHLEKDVVKNNISEDNPTMLLIRHNSITLAGEKLSYHELSEWIQELYNLAKDLKDYRDI
;
A
#
# COMPACT_ATOMS: atom_id res chain seq x y z
N MET A 1 9.17 35.36 -8.10
CA MET A 1 8.17 34.44 -7.50
C MET A 1 7.22 33.99 -8.59
N LYS A 2 7.30 32.72 -9.03
CA LYS A 2 6.31 32.14 -9.94
C LYS A 2 4.98 32.03 -9.19
N LYS A 3 3.93 32.67 -9.69
CA LYS A 3 2.56 32.45 -9.20
C LYS A 3 2.26 30.97 -9.37
N GLU A 4 2.05 30.25 -8.27
CA GLU A 4 1.44 28.92 -8.30
C GLU A 4 0.13 29.05 -9.07
N THR A 5 0.11 28.41 -10.24
CA THR A 5 -1.08 28.30 -11.08
C THR A 5 -2.18 27.66 -10.26
N LYS A 6 -3.32 28.37 -10.12
CA LYS A 6 -4.59 27.94 -9.53
C LYS A 6 -4.64 26.42 -9.34
N ASN A 7 -4.53 25.99 -8.07
CA ASN A 7 -4.66 24.62 -7.58
C ASN A 7 -5.85 23.92 -8.27
N HIS A 8 -5.59 23.24 -9.38
CA HIS A 8 -6.58 22.31 -9.93
C HIS A 8 -6.57 21.11 -8.99
N TRP A 9 -7.69 20.94 -8.30
CA TRP A 9 -7.89 19.83 -7.38
C TRP A 9 -7.96 18.49 -8.12
N ASN A 10 -8.33 18.49 -9.40
CA ASN A 10 -8.47 17.30 -10.22
C ASN A 10 -7.19 16.94 -11.01
N PRO A 11 -6.72 15.68 -10.95
CA PRO A 11 -5.65 15.20 -11.81
C PRO A 11 -6.10 15.14 -13.27
N LYS A 12 -5.21 15.51 -14.20
CA LYS A 12 -5.43 15.43 -15.66
C LYS A 12 -4.58 14.35 -16.33
N ILE A 13 -3.64 13.78 -15.59
CA ILE A 13 -2.66 12.79 -16.04
C ILE A 13 -2.52 11.79 -14.90
N ASN A 14 -2.38 10.52 -15.26
CA ASN A 14 -2.07 9.44 -14.34
C ASN A 14 -0.57 9.10 -14.43
N GLU A 15 0.22 9.48 -13.43
CA GLU A 15 1.64 9.12 -13.33
C GLU A 15 1.87 8.00 -12.31
N MET A 16 0.86 7.18 -11.99
CA MET A 16 1.06 5.97 -11.19
C MET A 16 1.91 4.96 -11.98
N PRO A 17 3.11 4.57 -11.49
CA PRO A 17 3.90 3.53 -12.13
C PRO A 17 3.10 2.24 -12.35
N ASP A 18 3.32 1.59 -13.49
CA ASP A 18 2.70 0.29 -13.74
C ASP A 18 3.41 -0.81 -12.96
N LEU A 19 2.62 -1.65 -12.27
CA LEU A 19 3.07 -2.85 -11.55
C LEU A 19 2.49 -4.12 -12.19
N GLY A 20 2.10 -4.07 -13.47
CA GLY A 20 1.52 -5.16 -14.23
C GLY A 20 2.38 -6.44 -14.27
N HIS A 21 3.70 -6.31 -14.16
CA HIS A 21 4.63 -7.44 -14.09
C HIS A 21 4.56 -8.22 -12.77
N LEU A 22 3.98 -7.65 -11.71
CA LEU A 22 3.78 -8.33 -10.43
C LEU A 22 2.53 -9.21 -10.48
N LYS A 23 2.68 -10.50 -10.21
CA LYS A 23 1.54 -11.44 -10.14
C LYS A 23 0.93 -11.43 -8.75
N ASP A 24 -0.34 -11.08 -8.63
CA ASP A 24 -1.14 -11.03 -7.39
C ASP A 24 -1.70 -12.42 -6.97
N LYS A 25 -0.85 -13.45 -7.09
CA LYS A 25 -1.21 -14.87 -6.86
C LYS A 25 -0.22 -15.58 -5.92
N LEU A 26 0.59 -14.83 -5.18
CA LEU A 26 1.59 -15.42 -4.28
C LEU A 26 0.94 -16.26 -3.17
N LEU A 27 -0.23 -15.86 -2.69
CA LEU A 27 -1.01 -16.59 -1.69
C LEU A 27 -1.53 -17.92 -2.25
N LEU A 28 -1.96 -17.96 -3.52
CA LEU A 28 -2.38 -19.21 -4.15
C LEU A 28 -1.20 -20.17 -4.27
N ASP A 29 -0.05 -19.67 -4.76
CA ASP A 29 1.19 -20.45 -4.85
C ASP A 29 1.60 -20.99 -3.47
N LEU A 30 1.53 -20.14 -2.44
CA LEU A 30 1.79 -20.49 -1.05
C LEU A 30 0.87 -21.62 -0.56
N MET A 31 -0.44 -21.51 -0.78
CA MET A 31 -1.41 -22.52 -0.34
C MET A 31 -1.16 -23.86 -1.03
N LEU A 32 -0.78 -23.86 -2.32
CA LEU A 32 -0.38 -25.06 -3.04
C LEU A 32 0.90 -25.67 -2.44
N ASN A 33 1.90 -24.85 -2.13
CA ASN A 33 3.15 -25.30 -1.50
C ASN A 33 2.93 -25.89 -0.10
N ILE A 34 2.03 -25.31 0.70
CA ILE A 34 1.65 -25.85 2.01
C ILE A 34 0.95 -27.21 1.83
N ALA A 35 -0.04 -27.29 0.93
CA ALA A 35 -0.85 -28.48 0.73
C ALA A 35 -0.06 -29.67 0.14
N LEU A 36 0.86 -29.40 -0.78
CA LEU A 36 1.59 -30.44 -1.53
C LEU A 36 2.98 -30.75 -0.97
N GLY A 37 3.59 -29.82 -0.23
CA GLY A 37 5.02 -29.90 0.11
C GLY A 37 5.39 -29.54 1.54
N GLY A 38 4.41 -29.25 2.41
CA GLY A 38 4.66 -28.90 3.81
C GLY A 38 5.47 -27.61 3.98
N ALA A 39 5.34 -26.66 3.06
CA ALA A 39 6.10 -25.41 3.10
C ALA A 39 5.79 -24.56 4.34
N GLY A 40 6.76 -23.76 4.74
CA GLY A 40 6.65 -22.78 5.81
C GLY A 40 7.28 -23.18 7.15
N PRO A 41 7.26 -22.24 8.10
CA PRO A 41 7.72 -22.50 9.46
C PRO A 41 6.87 -23.56 10.17
N ASN A 42 7.50 -24.35 11.04
CA ASN A 42 6.85 -25.31 11.93
C ASN A 42 6.14 -24.61 13.10
N ASP A 43 6.70 -23.50 13.59
CA ASP A 43 6.05 -22.69 14.63
C ASP A 43 4.76 -22.04 14.12
N LEU A 44 3.69 -22.17 14.89
CA LEU A 44 2.36 -21.65 14.53
C LEU A 44 2.34 -20.13 14.42
N THR A 45 3.09 -19.43 15.28
CA THR A 45 3.14 -17.97 15.26
C THR A 45 3.89 -17.47 14.03
N ALA A 46 5.07 -18.04 13.75
CA ALA A 46 5.86 -17.76 12.56
C ALA A 46 5.06 -18.05 11.28
N ARG A 47 4.37 -19.19 11.21
CA ARG A 47 3.48 -19.54 10.09
C ARG A 47 2.36 -18.53 9.91
N ALA A 48 1.70 -18.11 10.99
CA ALA A 48 0.64 -17.10 10.91
C ALA A 48 1.17 -15.74 10.44
N LEU A 49 2.34 -15.30 10.90
CA LEU A 49 2.98 -14.08 10.44
C LEU A 49 3.29 -14.13 8.94
N TRP A 50 3.87 -15.25 8.49
CA TRP A 50 4.26 -15.51 7.11
C TRP A 50 3.08 -15.53 6.14
N VAL A 51 2.02 -16.29 6.45
CA VAL A 51 0.82 -16.36 5.61
C VAL A 51 0.13 -15.00 5.51
N ASN A 52 -0.01 -14.29 6.64
CA ASN A 52 -0.65 -12.96 6.62
C ASN A 52 0.19 -11.92 5.88
N TYR A 53 1.52 -12.01 5.98
CA TYR A 53 2.42 -11.18 5.19
C TYR A 53 2.17 -11.36 3.70
N ILE A 54 2.27 -12.59 3.17
CA ILE A 54 2.09 -12.88 1.75
C ILE A 54 0.71 -12.43 1.26
N ARG A 55 -0.35 -12.74 2.02
CA ARG A 55 -1.73 -12.29 1.71
C ARG A 55 -1.84 -10.77 1.59
N LEU A 56 -1.23 -10.02 2.50
CA LEU A 56 -1.30 -8.55 2.49
C LEU A 56 -0.48 -7.93 1.37
N VAL A 57 0.62 -8.59 0.97
CA VAL A 57 1.40 -8.19 -0.19
C VAL A 57 0.58 -8.37 -1.47
N ASP A 58 -0.04 -9.52 -1.70
CA ASP A 58 -0.96 -9.71 -2.85
C ASP A 58 -2.08 -8.67 -2.84
N LYS A 59 -2.71 -8.44 -1.68
CA LYS A 59 -3.74 -7.41 -1.54
C LYS A 59 -3.21 -6.02 -1.93
N SER A 60 -2.01 -5.63 -1.48
CA SER A 60 -1.43 -4.32 -1.83
C SER A 60 -1.21 -4.16 -3.33
N VAL A 61 -0.74 -5.20 -4.04
CA VAL A 61 -0.58 -5.19 -5.49
C VAL A 61 -1.94 -5.04 -6.18
N PHE A 62 -2.93 -5.83 -5.75
CA PHE A 62 -4.29 -5.78 -6.29
C PHE A 62 -4.93 -4.40 -6.12
N GLU A 63 -4.91 -3.84 -4.90
CA GLU A 63 -5.50 -2.53 -4.61
C GLU A 63 -4.79 -1.41 -5.38
N TYR A 64 -3.45 -1.47 -5.48
CA TYR A 64 -2.69 -0.49 -6.25
C TYR A 64 -3.07 -0.49 -7.75
N LYS A 65 -3.21 -1.68 -8.36
CA LYS A 65 -3.62 -1.82 -9.77
C LYS A 65 -5.03 -1.25 -9.99
N ASN A 66 -5.99 -1.61 -9.16
CA ASN A 66 -7.36 -1.09 -9.28
C ASN A 66 -7.43 0.42 -9.02
N ALA A 67 -6.59 0.96 -8.13
CA ALA A 67 -6.45 2.40 -7.95
C ALA A 67 -5.94 3.09 -9.22
N ARG A 68 -4.90 2.52 -9.85
CA ARG A 68 -4.32 3.02 -11.10
C ARG A 68 -5.34 2.98 -12.23
N ASP A 69 -6.07 1.88 -12.39
CA ASP A 69 -7.08 1.72 -13.44
C ASP A 69 -8.25 2.69 -13.24
N SER A 70 -8.68 2.90 -11.99
CA SER A 70 -9.73 3.88 -11.65
C SER A 70 -9.28 5.32 -11.90
N LEU A 71 -8.01 5.64 -11.65
CA LEU A 71 -7.44 6.95 -11.98
C LEU A 71 -7.34 7.14 -13.50
N GLU A 72 -6.95 6.09 -14.23
CA GLU A 72 -6.92 6.10 -15.69
C GLU A 72 -8.31 6.34 -16.29
N GLU A 73 -9.34 5.66 -15.76
CA GLU A 73 -10.74 5.87 -16.12
C GLU A 73 -11.16 7.32 -15.85
N TYR A 74 -10.80 7.89 -14.70
CA TYR A 74 -11.11 9.27 -14.35
C TYR A 74 -10.48 10.27 -15.32
N VAL A 75 -9.18 10.15 -15.62
CA VAL A 75 -8.48 11.10 -16.50
C VAL A 75 -8.88 10.95 -17.98
N SER A 76 -9.35 9.76 -18.38
CA SER A 76 -9.79 9.47 -19.74
C SER A 76 -11.24 9.87 -20.02
N THR A 77 -12.04 10.11 -18.98
CA THR A 77 -13.44 10.52 -19.13
C THR A 77 -13.54 12.05 -19.08
N PRO A 78 -14.45 12.69 -19.85
CA PRO A 78 -14.79 14.10 -19.61
C PRO A 78 -15.14 14.30 -18.13
N ASN A 79 -14.75 15.44 -17.52
CA ASN A 79 -14.90 15.75 -16.08
C ASN A 79 -16.37 15.76 -15.56
N GLU A 80 -17.31 15.15 -16.27
CA GLU A 80 -18.71 14.93 -15.91
C GLU A 80 -18.89 13.74 -14.95
N VAL A 81 -17.91 12.84 -14.86
CA VAL A 81 -18.02 11.59 -14.09
C VAL A 81 -16.98 11.52 -12.98
N ILE A 82 -17.40 11.70 -11.72
CA ILE A 82 -16.50 11.75 -10.55
C ILE A 82 -16.32 10.40 -9.84
N TYR A 83 -17.20 9.41 -10.05
CA TYR A 83 -17.13 8.15 -9.32
C TYR A 83 -15.78 7.38 -9.48
N PRO A 84 -15.07 7.40 -10.62
CA PRO A 84 -13.79 6.68 -10.74
C PRO A 84 -12.73 7.27 -9.80
N LEU A 85 -12.78 8.58 -9.56
CA LEU A 85 -11.90 9.24 -8.60
C LEU A 85 -12.13 8.72 -7.16
N PHE A 86 -13.39 8.55 -6.76
CA PHE A 86 -13.72 7.99 -5.44
C PHE A 86 -13.32 6.52 -5.30
N ARG A 87 -13.44 5.73 -6.38
CA ARG A 87 -12.92 4.36 -6.40
C ARG A 87 -11.40 4.34 -6.25
N CYS A 88 -10.70 5.23 -6.98
CA CYS A 88 -9.26 5.39 -6.85
C CYS A 88 -8.85 5.72 -5.40
N ILE A 89 -9.54 6.67 -4.75
CA ILE A 89 -9.32 7.01 -3.34
C ILE A 89 -9.49 5.77 -2.46
N SER A 90 -10.61 5.06 -2.58
CA SER A 90 -10.89 3.87 -1.75
C SER A 90 -9.83 2.77 -1.93
N HIS A 91 -9.42 2.50 -3.16
CA HIS A 91 -8.35 1.54 -3.45
C HIS A 91 -7.00 1.99 -2.88
N LEU A 92 -6.66 3.28 -2.95
CA LEU A 92 -5.43 3.81 -2.36
C LEU A 92 -5.41 3.71 -0.83
N GLU A 93 -6.53 3.98 -0.15
CA GLU A 93 -6.67 3.79 1.30
C GLU A 93 -6.41 2.33 1.70
N ASN A 94 -7.08 1.40 1.01
CA ASN A 94 -6.91 -0.03 1.22
C ASN A 94 -5.47 -0.51 0.90
N CYS A 95 -4.86 0.05 -0.13
CA CYS A 95 -3.48 -0.22 -0.51
C CYS A 95 -2.51 0.21 0.61
N ILE A 96 -2.64 1.44 1.12
CA ILE A 96 -1.78 1.99 2.17
C ILE A 96 -1.92 1.18 3.47
N ASP A 97 -3.15 0.83 3.88
CA ASP A 97 -3.36 -0.04 5.04
C ASP A 97 -2.67 -1.40 4.85
N SER A 98 -2.84 -2.01 3.67
CA SER A 98 -2.27 -3.31 3.35
C SER A 98 -0.74 -3.27 3.38
N VAL A 99 -0.11 -2.25 2.78
CA VAL A 99 1.34 -2.03 2.83
C VAL A 99 1.84 -1.84 4.26
N LYS A 100 1.19 -0.98 5.05
CA LYS A 100 1.56 -0.74 6.46
C LYS A 100 1.48 -2.03 7.28
N ARG A 101 0.44 -2.83 7.08
CA ARG A 101 0.28 -4.11 7.78
C ARG A 101 1.32 -5.13 7.32
N ALA A 102 1.59 -5.24 6.03
CA ALA A 102 2.65 -6.10 5.49
C ALA A 102 4.02 -5.75 6.10
N VAL A 103 4.36 -4.46 6.17
CA VAL A 103 5.57 -3.98 6.87
C VAL A 103 5.60 -4.43 8.33
N SER A 104 4.50 -4.30 9.05
CA SER A 104 4.40 -4.77 10.44
C SER A 104 4.62 -6.28 10.59
N PHE A 105 4.05 -7.09 9.70
CA PHE A 105 4.27 -8.54 9.69
C PHE A 105 5.72 -8.89 9.36
N ALA A 106 6.34 -8.24 8.36
CA ALA A 106 7.75 -8.42 8.04
C ALA A 106 8.68 -8.05 9.21
N GLU A 107 8.38 -6.96 9.94
CA GLU A 107 9.14 -6.61 11.13
C GLU A 107 9.02 -7.63 12.26
N LYS A 108 7.82 -8.19 12.46
CA LYS A 108 7.57 -9.22 13.46
C LYS A 108 8.27 -10.52 13.10
N MET A 109 8.22 -10.93 11.82
CA MET A 109 8.98 -12.08 11.33
C MET A 109 10.48 -11.88 11.56
N ARG A 110 11.05 -10.71 11.23
CA ARG A 110 12.47 -10.42 11.46
C ARG A 110 12.90 -10.53 12.93
N ARG A 111 11.98 -10.36 13.89
CA ARG A 111 12.25 -10.46 15.33
C ARG A 111 11.95 -11.84 15.90
N ASN A 112 11.21 -12.67 15.18
CA ASN A 112 10.87 -14.03 15.59
C ASN A 112 11.94 -14.99 15.08
N LYS A 113 12.61 -15.71 16.00
CA LYS A 113 13.68 -16.66 15.66
C LYS A 113 13.19 -17.86 14.84
N GLU A 114 11.91 -18.21 14.98
CA GLU A 114 11.27 -19.32 14.26
C GLU A 114 10.74 -18.88 12.89
N SER A 115 10.85 -17.59 12.54
CA SER A 115 10.48 -17.09 11.21
C SER A 115 11.67 -17.11 10.26
N PRO A 116 11.42 -17.17 8.93
CA PRO A 116 12.48 -17.09 7.94
C PRO A 116 13.34 -15.83 8.13
N GLY A 117 14.63 -15.94 7.89
CA GLY A 117 15.53 -14.80 7.92
C GLY A 117 15.13 -13.73 6.89
N ILE A 118 14.88 -12.51 7.34
CA ILE A 118 14.47 -11.39 6.48
C ILE A 118 15.61 -10.36 6.37
N ASN A 119 16.06 -10.14 5.14
CA ASN A 119 17.03 -9.09 4.82
C ASN A 119 16.46 -7.69 5.10
N LYS A 120 17.36 -6.71 5.27
CA LYS A 120 16.96 -5.32 5.50
C LYS A 120 16.38 -4.71 4.22
N LEU A 121 15.07 -4.51 4.18
CA LEU A 121 14.38 -3.75 3.13
C LEU A 121 14.35 -2.25 3.46
N SER A 122 14.31 -1.38 2.45
CA SER A 122 14.21 0.07 2.65
C SER A 122 12.84 0.47 3.23
N VAL A 123 11.78 -0.26 2.82
CA VAL A 123 10.42 -0.08 3.35
C VAL A 123 10.30 -0.35 4.86
N LEU A 124 11.26 -1.08 5.45
CA LEU A 124 11.34 -1.32 6.89
C LEU A 124 12.07 -0.21 7.66
N SER A 125 12.52 0.85 6.96
CA SER A 125 13.20 1.98 7.60
C SER A 125 12.29 2.72 8.59
N ILE A 126 12.89 3.37 9.59
CA ILE A 126 12.15 4.16 10.58
C ILE A 126 11.36 5.29 9.89
N VAL A 127 11.94 5.91 8.86
CA VAL A 127 11.33 7.01 8.10
C VAL A 127 10.08 6.52 7.37
N THR A 128 10.19 5.45 6.59
CA THR A 128 9.06 4.86 5.85
C THR A 128 7.92 4.46 6.79
N LYS A 129 8.24 3.80 7.90
CA LYS A 129 7.23 3.39 8.89
C LYS A 129 6.52 4.57 9.53
N LYS A 130 7.24 5.64 9.88
CA LYS A 130 6.63 6.87 10.41
C LYS A 130 5.64 7.45 9.40
N LYS A 131 6.03 7.51 8.12
CA LYS A 131 5.18 8.00 7.04
C LYS A 131 3.93 7.13 6.81
N LEU A 132 4.09 5.81 6.74
CA LEU A 132 2.94 4.87 6.62
C LEU A 132 1.99 4.97 7.81
N ASN A 133 2.53 5.05 9.04
CA ASN A 133 1.71 5.23 10.24
C ASN A 133 0.96 6.55 10.23
N TYR A 134 1.61 7.62 9.77
CA TYR A 134 0.95 8.92 9.62
C TYR A 134 -0.23 8.83 8.66
N PHE A 135 -0.02 8.36 7.43
CA PHE A 135 -1.07 8.25 6.42
C PHE A 135 -2.23 7.37 6.91
N ARG A 136 -1.93 6.19 7.47
CA ARG A 136 -2.97 5.29 8.02
C ARG A 136 -3.76 5.97 9.14
N ASN A 137 -3.09 6.63 10.09
CA ASN A 137 -3.76 7.28 11.20
C ASN A 137 -4.61 8.46 10.73
N ALA A 138 -4.12 9.24 9.75
CA ALA A 138 -4.89 10.30 9.14
C ALA A 138 -6.15 9.72 8.47
N ILE A 139 -6.03 8.68 7.63
CA ILE A 139 -7.17 8.00 7.00
C ILE A 139 -8.20 7.53 8.04
N GLU A 140 -7.77 6.85 9.10
CA GLU A 140 -8.68 6.29 10.11
C GLU A 140 -9.28 7.31 11.09
N HIS A 141 -8.70 8.49 11.21
CA HIS A 141 -9.12 9.48 12.21
C HIS A 141 -9.66 10.77 11.60
N LEU A 142 -9.79 10.83 10.27
CA LEU A 142 -10.46 11.91 9.54
C LEU A 142 -11.84 12.25 10.13
N GLU A 143 -12.66 11.25 10.46
CA GLU A 143 -13.98 11.48 11.07
C GLU A 143 -13.90 12.18 12.43
N LYS A 144 -12.88 11.86 13.24
CA LYS A 144 -12.70 12.50 14.56
C LYS A 144 -12.39 13.98 14.43
N ASP A 145 -11.61 14.37 13.42
CA ASP A 145 -11.27 15.77 13.18
C ASP A 145 -12.48 16.54 12.65
N VAL A 146 -13.30 15.90 11.81
CA VAL A 146 -14.60 16.46 11.37
C VAL A 146 -15.53 16.69 12.56
N VAL A 147 -15.72 15.70 13.42
CA VAL A 147 -16.59 15.80 14.61
C VAL A 147 -16.11 16.89 15.58
N LYS A 148 -14.79 17.11 15.68
CA LYS A 148 -14.19 18.13 16.55
C LYS A 148 -14.16 19.53 15.93
N ASN A 149 -14.68 19.72 14.71
CA ASN A 149 -14.55 20.96 13.93
C ASN A 149 -13.08 21.39 13.69
N ASN A 150 -12.15 20.44 13.65
CA ASN A 150 -10.73 20.68 13.36
C ASN A 150 -10.45 20.61 11.85
N ILE A 151 -11.27 21.27 11.03
CA ILE A 151 -11.11 21.32 9.58
C ILE A 151 -10.55 22.68 9.19
N SER A 152 -9.49 22.72 8.38
CA SER A 152 -8.97 23.94 7.77
C SER A 152 -8.89 23.79 6.25
N GLU A 153 -8.95 24.89 5.50
CA GLU A 153 -8.81 24.87 4.03
C GLU A 153 -7.48 24.25 3.58
N ASP A 154 -6.45 24.33 4.43
CA ASP A 154 -5.12 23.76 4.18
C ASP A 154 -5.01 22.26 4.53
N ASN A 155 -6.00 21.68 5.23
CA ASN A 155 -6.01 20.28 5.64
C ASN A 155 -7.20 19.53 5.03
N PRO A 156 -7.00 18.85 3.88
CA PRO A 156 -8.09 18.17 3.22
C PRO A 156 -8.63 17.03 4.09
N THR A 157 -9.96 16.92 4.16
CA THR A 157 -10.69 15.87 4.89
C THR A 157 -10.79 14.55 4.13
N MET A 158 -10.04 14.42 3.04
CA MET A 158 -9.92 13.22 2.21
C MET A 158 -8.57 13.20 1.52
N LEU A 159 -8.18 12.04 0.99
CA LEU A 159 -7.01 11.95 0.13
C LEU A 159 -7.17 12.83 -1.11
N LEU A 160 -6.30 13.82 -1.24
CA LEU A 160 -6.19 14.60 -2.47
C LEU A 160 -5.34 13.84 -3.47
N ILE A 161 -5.98 13.40 -4.56
CA ILE A 161 -5.33 12.74 -5.68
C ILE A 161 -4.69 13.80 -6.57
N ARG A 162 -3.38 13.70 -6.80
CA ARG A 162 -2.62 14.51 -7.75
C ARG A 162 -2.11 13.62 -8.88
N HIS A 163 -1.56 14.21 -9.93
CA HIS A 163 -1.04 13.44 -11.06
C HIS A 163 0.06 12.43 -10.66
N ASN A 164 0.90 12.77 -9.67
CA ASN A 164 2.07 11.95 -9.25
C ASN A 164 2.12 11.57 -7.76
N SER A 165 1.08 11.89 -7.01
CA SER A 165 1.09 11.70 -5.56
C SER A 165 -0.31 11.76 -4.97
N ILE A 166 -0.40 11.33 -3.72
CA ILE A 166 -1.50 11.68 -2.83
C ILE A 166 -1.04 12.66 -1.76
N THR A 167 -1.97 13.49 -1.30
CA THR A 167 -1.77 14.40 -0.16
C THR A 167 -2.88 14.23 0.85
N LEU A 168 -2.51 14.15 2.13
CA LEU A 168 -3.45 14.10 3.25
C LEU A 168 -2.83 14.78 4.47
N ALA A 169 -3.59 15.68 5.12
CA ALA A 169 -3.16 16.40 6.32
C ALA A 169 -1.77 17.09 6.19
N GLY A 170 -1.49 17.67 5.02
CA GLY A 170 -0.22 18.34 4.73
C GLY A 170 0.95 17.41 4.36
N GLU A 171 0.79 16.09 4.49
CA GLU A 171 1.81 15.12 4.08
C GLU A 171 1.59 14.65 2.63
N LYS A 172 2.71 14.41 1.93
CA LYS A 172 2.72 13.96 0.53
C LYS A 172 3.36 12.58 0.39
N LEU A 173 2.68 11.67 -0.31
CA LEU A 173 3.22 10.36 -0.69
C LEU A 173 3.20 10.25 -2.21
N SER A 174 4.38 10.11 -2.83
CA SER A 174 4.46 9.94 -4.28
C SER A 174 4.03 8.53 -4.69
N TYR A 175 3.48 8.40 -5.90
CA TYR A 175 3.12 7.08 -6.44
C TYR A 175 4.35 6.21 -6.71
N HIS A 176 5.48 6.84 -7.04
CA HIS A 176 6.76 6.16 -7.22
C HIS A 176 7.22 5.50 -5.93
N GLU A 177 7.30 6.27 -4.85
CA GLU A 177 7.69 5.79 -3.52
C GLU A 177 6.77 4.64 -3.04
N LEU A 178 5.45 4.78 -3.21
CA LEU A 178 4.51 3.71 -2.87
C LEU A 178 4.74 2.44 -3.73
N SER A 179 4.99 2.60 -5.03
CA SER A 179 5.24 1.48 -5.94
C SER A 179 6.55 0.74 -5.62
N GLU A 180 7.61 1.46 -5.24
CA GLU A 180 8.88 0.89 -4.81
C GLU A 180 8.71 0.06 -3.53
N TRP A 181 7.94 0.56 -2.57
CA TRP A 181 7.62 -0.18 -1.34
C TRP A 181 6.87 -1.48 -1.64
N ILE A 182 5.85 -1.42 -2.50
CA ILE A 182 5.11 -2.61 -2.93
C ILE A 182 6.04 -3.60 -3.62
N GLN A 183 6.91 -3.12 -4.50
CA GLN A 183 7.89 -3.94 -5.22
C GLN A 183 8.87 -4.66 -4.28
N GLU A 184 9.40 -3.96 -3.27
CA GLU A 184 10.28 -4.55 -2.26
C GLU A 184 9.57 -5.63 -1.44
N LEU A 185 8.35 -5.35 -0.98
CA LEU A 185 7.54 -6.31 -0.24
C LEU A 185 7.17 -7.52 -1.11
N TYR A 186 6.86 -7.28 -2.39
CA TYR A 186 6.59 -8.34 -3.35
C TYR A 186 7.77 -9.27 -3.55
N ASN A 187 8.97 -8.71 -3.72
CA ASN A 187 10.18 -9.52 -3.91
C ASN A 187 10.46 -10.39 -2.69
N LEU A 188 10.33 -9.84 -1.48
CA LEU A 188 10.47 -10.64 -0.27
C LEU A 188 9.38 -11.73 -0.20
N ALA A 189 8.11 -11.42 -0.47
CA ALA A 189 7.04 -12.42 -0.46
C ALA A 189 7.25 -13.53 -1.49
N LYS A 190 7.78 -13.19 -2.67
CA LYS A 190 8.15 -14.14 -3.72
C LYS A 190 9.24 -15.09 -3.26
N ASP A 191 10.26 -14.60 -2.57
CA ASP A 191 11.34 -15.44 -2.02
C ASP A 191 10.82 -16.31 -0.86
N LEU A 192 9.93 -15.76 -0.04
CA LEU A 192 9.41 -16.44 1.15
C LEU A 192 8.39 -17.53 0.85
N LYS A 193 7.65 -17.48 -0.27
CA LYS A 193 6.54 -18.43 -0.52
C LYS A 193 7.00 -19.89 -0.67
N ASP A 194 8.27 -20.10 -1.02
CA ASP A 194 8.88 -21.41 -1.25
C ASP A 194 9.72 -21.88 -0.05
N TYR A 195 9.77 -21.10 1.04
CA TYR A 195 10.53 -21.41 2.25
C TYR A 195 10.08 -22.71 2.92
N ARG A 196 11.04 -23.47 3.47
CA ARG A 196 10.83 -24.69 4.25
C ARG A 196 11.80 -24.73 5.42
N ASP A 197 11.32 -25.10 6.60
CA ASP A 197 12.21 -25.53 7.68
C ASP A 197 12.85 -26.86 7.27
N ILE A 198 14.18 -26.92 7.28
CA ILE A 198 14.97 -28.14 7.05
C ILE A 198 15.17 -28.87 8.38
#